data_AF-A0A351AEX6-F1
#
_entry.id   AF-A0A351AEX6-F1
#
_cell.length_a   1.000
_cell.length_b   1.000
_cell.length_c   1.000
_cell.angle_alpha   90.00
_cell.angle_beta   90.00
_cell.angle_gamma   90.00
#
_symmetry.space_group_name_H-M   'P 1'
#
loop_
_entity.id
_entity.type
_entity.pdbx_description
1 polymer ?
#
loop_
_entity_poly.entity_id
_entity_poly.type
_entity_poly.pdbx_seq_one_letter_code
_entity_poly.pdbx_strand_id
1 'polypeptide(L)'
;IHEDWRANRRAYGGGQPDQNIDHRRVVNQQIFFARRGKRLAAGAAYAPGDFVAWKLPNGRLHIGVVSDRKSGQGFPLIIHNIGRGAQEEDVLKAWDQIGHYRWFNSAR
;
A
#
# COMPACT_ATOMS: atom_id res chain seq x y z
N ILE A 1 9.02 -9.85 2.39
CA ILE A 1 7.82 -10.64 1.98
C ILE A 1 8.14 -12.12 1.88
N HIS A 2 9.03 -12.55 0.97
CA HIS A 2 9.35 -13.97 0.77
C HIS A 2 9.73 -14.75 2.05
N GLU A 3 10.61 -14.18 2.87
CA GLU A 3 11.02 -14.81 4.13
C GLU A 3 9.87 -14.91 5.14
N ASP A 4 9.07 -13.84 5.27
CA ASP A 4 7.90 -13.86 6.16
C ASP A 4 6.84 -14.85 5.67
N TRP A 5 6.67 -14.98 4.36
CA TRP A 5 5.82 -16.00 3.75
C TRP A 5 6.28 -17.41 4.11
N ARG A 6 7.59 -17.71 3.96
CA ARG A 6 8.16 -19.03 4.30
C ARG A 6 7.89 -19.39 5.76
N ALA A 7 8.06 -18.43 6.66
CA ALA A 7 7.81 -18.63 8.08
C ALA A 7 6.31 -18.68 8.44
N ASN A 8 5.42 -18.09 7.62
CA ASN A 8 4.01 -17.85 8.01
C ASN A 8 3.01 -18.18 6.89
N ARG A 9 3.22 -19.29 6.18
CA ARG A 9 2.44 -19.69 4.99
C ARG A 9 0.93 -19.56 5.14
N ARG A 10 0.37 -19.92 6.29
CA ARG A 10 -1.08 -19.85 6.55
C ARG A 10 -1.63 -18.43 6.45
N ALA A 11 -0.87 -17.43 6.88
CA ALA A 11 -1.28 -16.02 6.79
C ALA A 11 -1.40 -15.53 5.34
N TYR A 12 -0.74 -16.21 4.40
CA TYR A 12 -0.72 -15.90 2.97
C TYR A 12 -1.58 -16.87 2.13
N GLY A 13 -2.53 -17.58 2.75
CA GLY A 13 -3.43 -18.51 2.07
C GLY A 13 -2.86 -19.91 1.79
N GLY A 14 -1.66 -20.24 2.30
CA GLY A 14 -1.15 -21.61 2.35
C GLY A 14 -0.64 -22.21 1.03
N GLY A 15 -0.75 -21.50 -0.10
CA GLY A 15 -0.30 -21.95 -1.42
C GLY A 15 1.21 -22.16 -1.56
N GLN A 16 1.71 -22.25 -2.79
CA GLN A 16 3.14 -22.09 -3.08
C GLN A 16 3.44 -20.64 -3.44
N PRO A 17 4.61 -20.10 -3.07
CA PRO A 17 4.97 -18.73 -3.39
C PRO A 17 5.40 -18.65 -4.85
N ASP A 18 4.98 -17.60 -5.54
CA ASP A 18 5.51 -17.23 -6.83
C ASP A 18 6.51 -16.09 -6.65
N GLN A 19 7.80 -16.43 -6.68
CA GLN A 19 8.90 -15.49 -6.42
C GLN A 19 8.91 -14.32 -7.42
N ASN A 20 8.38 -14.52 -8.63
CA ASN A 20 8.38 -13.50 -9.67
C ASN A 20 7.36 -12.39 -9.41
N ILE A 21 6.28 -12.67 -8.67
CA ILE A 21 5.16 -11.72 -8.54
C ILE A 21 4.69 -11.48 -7.10
N ASP A 22 5.01 -12.34 -6.15
CA ASP A 22 4.46 -12.22 -4.79
C ASP A 22 4.91 -10.95 -4.07
N HIS A 23 6.10 -10.44 -4.37
CA HIS A 23 6.60 -9.19 -3.82
C HIS A 23 5.83 -7.96 -4.32
N ARG A 24 5.21 -8.04 -5.51
CA ARG A 24 4.40 -6.96 -6.11
C ARG A 24 2.88 -7.11 -5.93
N ARG A 25 2.41 -8.23 -5.38
CA ARG A 25 0.97 -8.45 -5.11
C ARG A 25 0.52 -7.63 -3.90
N VAL A 26 -0.50 -6.77 -4.10
CA VAL A 26 -1.03 -5.89 -3.05
C VAL A 26 -1.47 -6.67 -1.80
N VAL A 27 -2.17 -7.80 -1.98
CA VAL A 27 -2.60 -8.66 -0.84
C VAL A 27 -1.42 -9.08 0.02
N ASN A 28 -0.32 -9.53 -0.60
CA ASN A 28 0.86 -9.97 0.13
C ASN A 28 1.57 -8.81 0.84
N GLN A 29 1.61 -7.63 0.21
CA GLN A 29 2.16 -6.43 0.82
C GLN A 29 1.34 -6.00 2.05
N GLN A 30 0.00 -5.99 1.95
CA GLN A 30 -0.89 -5.67 3.07
C GLN A 30 -0.68 -6.63 4.25
N ILE A 31 -0.65 -7.95 3.99
CA ILE A 31 -0.39 -8.96 5.02
C ILE A 31 0.99 -8.73 5.66
N PHE A 32 2.02 -8.52 4.85
CA PHE A 32 3.38 -8.29 5.34
C PHE A 32 3.47 -7.03 6.22
N PHE A 33 2.90 -5.91 5.79
CA PHE A 33 2.90 -4.68 6.58
C PHE A 33 2.12 -4.84 7.89
N ALA A 34 0.96 -5.48 7.86
CA ALA A 34 0.16 -5.74 9.06
C ALA A 34 0.94 -6.61 10.07
N ARG A 35 1.56 -7.69 9.61
CA ARG A 35 2.38 -8.59 10.44
C ARG A 35 3.63 -7.93 11.03
N ARG A 36 4.11 -6.86 10.41
CA ARG A 36 5.22 -6.04 10.91
C ARG A 36 4.76 -4.89 11.81
N GLY A 37 3.47 -4.83 12.16
CA GLY A 37 2.91 -3.76 12.99
C GLY A 37 2.93 -2.38 12.32
N LYS A 38 2.93 -2.34 11.00
CA LYS A 38 3.05 -1.10 10.22
C LYS A 38 1.72 -0.51 9.77
N ARG A 39 0.60 -1.17 10.07
CA ARG A 39 -0.75 -0.68 9.78
C ARG A 39 -1.11 0.47 10.71
N LEU A 40 -1.57 1.58 10.15
CA LEU A 40 -2.08 2.72 10.89
C LEU A 40 -3.58 2.58 11.16
N ALA A 41 -4.05 3.23 12.22
CA ALA A 41 -5.47 3.31 12.54
C ALA A 41 -6.23 4.12 11.47
N ALA A 42 -7.52 3.86 11.32
CA ALA A 42 -8.38 4.67 10.47
C ALA A 42 -8.34 6.14 10.91
N GLY A 43 -8.19 7.06 9.96
CA GLY A 43 -8.09 8.49 10.23
C GLY A 43 -6.70 8.97 10.67
N ALA A 44 -5.68 8.11 10.71
CA ALA A 44 -4.31 8.54 10.94
C ALA A 44 -3.86 9.56 9.88
N ALA A 45 -3.10 10.57 10.30
CA ALA A 45 -2.58 11.58 9.40
C ALA A 45 -1.58 10.97 8.39
N TYR A 46 -1.74 11.35 7.12
CA TYR A 46 -0.82 10.98 6.05
C TYR A 46 0.52 11.68 6.20
N ALA A 47 1.60 10.94 5.99
CA ALA A 47 2.95 11.48 5.86
C ALA A 47 3.58 11.00 4.54
N PRO A 48 4.52 11.78 3.96
CA PRO A 48 5.26 11.36 2.78
C PRO A 48 5.95 10.01 3.02
N GLY A 49 5.88 9.12 2.03
CA GLY A 49 6.41 7.75 2.12
C GLY A 49 5.45 6.74 2.75
N ASP A 50 4.29 7.14 3.26
CA ASP A 50 3.25 6.20 3.64
C ASP A 50 2.75 5.40 2.44
N PHE A 51 2.31 4.17 2.68
CA PHE A 51 1.65 3.33 1.67
C PHE A 51 0.14 3.34 1.91
N VAL A 52 -0.63 3.57 0.85
CA VAL A 52 -2.09 3.47 0.89
C VAL A 52 -2.53 2.45 -0.14
N ALA A 53 -3.39 1.51 0.29
CA ALA A 53 -3.96 0.48 -0.56
C ALA A 53 -5.45 0.72 -0.77
N TRP A 54 -5.90 0.51 -2.01
CA TRP A 54 -7.29 0.72 -2.42
C TRP A 54 -7.90 -0.54 -3.03
N LYS A 55 -9.22 -0.62 -2.96
CA LYS A 55 -10.05 -1.42 -3.85
C LYS A 55 -10.64 -0.50 -4.93
N LEU A 56 -10.32 -0.80 -6.19
CA LEU A 56 -10.83 -0.05 -7.33
C LEU A 56 -12.30 -0.43 -7.63
N PRO A 57 -13.04 0.39 -8.40
CA PRO A 57 -14.43 0.09 -8.78
C PRO A 57 -14.61 -1.26 -9.49
N ASN A 58 -13.60 -1.73 -10.22
CA ASN A 58 -13.60 -3.05 -10.87
C ASN A 58 -13.17 -4.21 -9.95
N GLY A 59 -13.05 -3.95 -8.65
CA GLY A 59 -12.67 -4.93 -7.63
C GLY A 59 -11.17 -5.25 -7.55
N ARG A 60 -10.34 -4.75 -8.48
CA ARG A 60 -8.88 -4.95 -8.42
C ARG A 60 -8.29 -4.16 -7.26
N LEU A 61 -7.24 -4.72 -6.66
CA LEU A 61 -6.49 -4.02 -5.64
C LEU A 61 -5.40 -3.15 -6.26
N HIS A 62 -5.19 -2.00 -5.65
CA HIS A 62 -4.18 -1.03 -6.05
C HIS A 62 -3.42 -0.52 -4.83
N ILE A 63 -2.20 -0.05 -5.01
CA ILE A 63 -1.36 0.51 -3.94
C ILE A 63 -0.50 1.64 -4.51
N GLY A 64 -0.17 2.59 -3.65
CA GLY A 64 0.63 3.76 -3.99
C GLY A 64 1.31 4.33 -2.77
N VAL A 65 2.22 5.27 -3.01
CA VAL A 65 3.01 5.95 -1.99
C VAL A 65 2.53 7.39 -1.88
N VAL A 66 2.35 7.86 -0.65
CA VAL A 66 2.02 9.25 -0.35
C VAL A 66 3.19 10.15 -0.72
N SER A 67 2.93 11.14 -1.56
CA SER A 67 3.91 12.16 -1.96
C SER A 67 4.08 13.23 -0.88
N ASP A 68 5.19 13.96 -0.94
CA ASP A 68 5.39 15.23 -0.24
C ASP A 68 4.68 16.42 -0.90
N ARG A 69 4.26 16.26 -2.17
CA ARG A 69 3.43 17.24 -2.87
C ARG A 69 1.96 17.09 -2.52
N LYS A 70 1.23 18.20 -2.62
CA LYS A 70 -0.21 18.27 -2.34
C LYS A 70 -0.98 18.81 -3.54
N SER A 71 -2.23 18.41 -3.67
CA SER A 71 -3.17 19.02 -4.59
C SER A 71 -3.59 20.42 -4.13
N GLY A 72 -4.30 21.17 -4.98
CA GLY A 72 -4.83 22.49 -4.62
C GLY A 72 -5.79 22.47 -3.43
N GLN A 73 -6.37 21.30 -3.10
CA GLN A 73 -7.24 21.10 -1.94
C GLN A 73 -6.47 20.72 -0.66
N GLY A 74 -5.14 20.62 -0.73
CA GLY A 74 -4.29 20.32 0.42
C GLY A 74 -4.14 18.83 0.75
N PHE A 75 -4.70 17.93 -0.05
CA PHE A 75 -4.47 16.49 0.10
C PHE A 75 -3.13 16.09 -0.52
N PRO A 76 -2.35 15.20 0.11
CA PRO A 76 -1.16 14.64 -0.52
C PRO A 76 -1.49 13.96 -1.85
N LEU A 77 -0.64 14.18 -2.85
CA LEU A 77 -0.68 13.41 -4.09
C LEU A 77 -0.22 11.98 -3.84
N ILE A 78 -0.54 11.07 -4.76
CA ILE A 78 -0.11 9.68 -4.71
C ILE A 78 0.80 9.38 -5.88
N ILE A 79 1.95 8.77 -5.59
CA ILE A 79 2.82 8.15 -6.60
C ILE A 79 2.37 6.70 -6.79
N HIS A 80 1.94 6.35 -8.00
CA HIS A 80 1.45 5.00 -8.32
C HIS A 80 1.57 4.68 -9.81
N ASN A 81 1.32 3.42 -10.19
CA ASN A 81 1.27 3.02 -11.59
C ASN A 81 0.03 2.15 -11.85
N ILE A 82 -0.88 2.64 -12.70
CA ILE A 82 -2.09 1.93 -13.10
C ILE A 82 -2.36 2.05 -14.60
N GLY A 83 -1.45 1.50 -15.40
CA GLY A 83 -1.65 1.30 -16.85
C GLY A 83 -1.17 2.44 -17.75
N ARG A 84 -0.85 3.62 -17.19
CA ARG A 84 -0.25 4.76 -17.91
C ARG A 84 1.20 5.05 -17.47
N GLY A 85 1.89 4.05 -16.93
CA GLY A 85 3.20 4.24 -16.32
C GLY A 85 3.10 4.81 -14.89
N ALA A 86 4.24 5.17 -14.32
CA ALA A 86 4.29 5.82 -13.01
C ALA A 86 3.78 7.26 -13.14
N GLN A 87 2.86 7.62 -12.25
CA GLN A 87 2.19 8.92 -12.21
C GLN A 87 2.18 9.44 -10.77
N GLU A 88 2.04 10.75 -10.63
CA GLU A 88 1.83 11.44 -9.37
C GLU A 88 0.51 12.23 -9.45
N GLU A 89 -0.55 11.69 -8.86
CA GLU A 89 -1.93 12.15 -9.11
C GLU A 89 -2.74 12.37 -7.82
N ASP A 90 -3.76 13.22 -7.89
CA ASP A 90 -4.71 13.47 -6.79
C ASP A 90 -5.76 12.35 -6.74
N VAL A 91 -5.31 11.14 -6.36
CA VAL A 91 -6.16 9.93 -6.27
C VAL A 91 -6.31 9.39 -4.86
N LEU A 92 -5.75 10.08 -3.85
CA LEU A 92 -5.74 9.62 -2.45
C LEU A 92 -7.15 9.21 -1.98
N LYS A 93 -8.14 10.03 -2.33
CA LYS A 93 -9.56 9.86 -1.96
C LYS A 93 -10.46 9.38 -3.10
N ALA A 94 -9.89 9.02 -4.26
CA ALA A 94 -10.66 8.67 -5.45
C ALA A 94 -11.27 7.26 -5.40
N TRP A 95 -10.72 6.38 -4.56
CA TRP A 95 -11.13 4.97 -4.46
C TRP A 95 -11.29 4.52 -3.01
N ASP A 96 -11.87 3.35 -2.81
CA ASP A 96 -12.11 2.76 -1.49
C ASP A 96 -10.78 2.38 -0.82
N GLN A 97 -10.43 3.06 0.27
CA GLN A 97 -9.20 2.82 1.02
C GLN A 97 -9.35 1.61 1.95
N ILE A 98 -8.53 0.59 1.72
CA ILE A 98 -8.56 -0.68 2.47
C ILE A 98 -7.34 -0.88 3.39
N GLY A 99 -6.36 0.03 3.33
CA GLY A 99 -5.25 0.05 4.28
C GLY A 99 -4.36 1.28 4.14
N HIS A 100 -3.80 1.70 5.27
CA HIS A 100 -2.82 2.78 5.39
C HIS A 100 -1.67 2.27 6.26
N TYR A 101 -0.44 2.41 5.77
CA TYR A 101 0.75 1.82 6.39
C TYR A 101 1.92 2.80 6.41
N ARG A 102 2.72 2.76 7.47
CA ARG A 102 3.94 3.55 7.60
C ARG A 102 5.11 2.65 7.96
N TRP A 103 6.08 2.52 7.05
CA TRP A 103 7.23 1.64 7.26
C TRP A 103 8.33 2.31 8.08
N PHE A 104 8.75 3.48 7.62
CA PHE A 104 9.73 4.32 8.29
C PHE A 104 9.01 5.20 9.30
N ASN A 105 9.46 5.18 10.55
CA ASN A 105 9.04 6.22 11.47
C ASN A 105 9.55 7.54 10.90
N SER A 106 8.68 8.55 10.84
CA SER A 106 9.11 9.90 10.50
C SER A 106 10.30 10.26 11.39
N ALA A 107 11.41 10.66 10.78
CA ALA A 107 12.52 11.22 11.54
C ALA A 107 11.95 12.36 12.40
N ARG A 108 12.34 12.37 13.69
CA ARG A 108 12.01 13.48 14.59
C ARG A 108 12.68 14.76 14.11
#